data_AF-A0A2S3XVB1-F1
#
_entry.id   AF-A0A2S3XVB1-F1
#
_cell.length_a   1.000
_cell.length_b   1.000
_cell.length_c   1.000
_cell.angle_alpha   90.00
_cell.angle_beta   90.00
_cell.angle_gamma   90.00
#
_symmetry.space_group_name_H-M   'P 1'
#
loop_
_entity.id
_entity.type
_entity.pdbx_description
1 polymer ?
#
loop_
_entity_poly.entity_id
_entity_poly.type
_entity_poly.pdbx_seq_one_letter_code
_entity_poly.pdbx_strand_id
1 'polypeptide(L)'
;MTDRTAATTSGRPSHGAASAGGTGFCRVTVVAPDSRVDVALPEDVPVADLYPEILRLSGQSPAPGAPVGYHLVRRDGTVLDSSRTLAGHRILDGELLSLRPFSESLPPAVFDDVSDAVATAVAKDRTLWGDSLMRGAGLFGGSVLLCLLGFVLWTADPRHDMHGLPGILAAVVAVLLLALACVRARVYDDRGSAIALGTGAMVNAAVAGSGLLTLSAGQGVGRLQFLLACAAVLVVSVILMITAPGGDGPFVAFVFASATGLVVTFIAITAELKPTEAAAVCAPFAVGALAFLPGLSTRFARLPIGFEPPRSAVGDYGTGDQAPQGPVDAARIAAQARRGHELLLGLVGGCALVAVAAAAVLGFSDNVWGQLLALATGVAMLMRAHLFRYTAQVGCALAAGLGSLVLLGLGLSLNPPLTLVRDALRGDGAGLDLRTVWLAAAVAGVAALITAIGLIVPRKGVTPFWGRFLEIAETVVLLTLLPLCLAVFDVYRSIRALTS
;
A
#
# COMPACT_ATOMS: atom_id res chain seq x y z
N MET A 1 -69.75 -39.15 67.26
CA MET A 1 -69.79 -37.70 67.06
C MET A 1 -69.53 -37.47 65.57
N THR A 2 -70.49 -36.85 64.89
CA THR A 2 -70.65 -36.58 63.44
C THR A 2 -69.42 -35.91 62.80
N ASP A 3 -69.04 -36.14 61.53
CA ASP A 3 -69.73 -35.68 60.30
C ASP A 3 -69.14 -36.42 59.06
N ARG A 4 -69.97 -37.00 58.18
CA ARG A 4 -70.44 -36.52 56.85
C ARG A 4 -69.46 -36.58 55.65
N THR A 5 -69.96 -37.29 54.65
CA THR A 5 -69.55 -37.59 53.26
C THR A 5 -69.45 -36.39 52.31
N ALA A 6 -68.55 -36.47 51.31
CA ALA A 6 -68.86 -36.22 49.89
C ALA A 6 -67.71 -36.64 48.94
N ALA A 7 -68.10 -37.17 47.78
CA ALA A 7 -67.29 -37.79 46.74
C ALA A 7 -66.46 -36.81 45.88
N THR A 8 -65.44 -37.31 45.18
CA THR A 8 -65.14 -36.82 43.82
C THR A 8 -64.27 -37.79 43.01
N THR A 9 -64.56 -37.74 41.71
CA THR A 9 -64.38 -38.70 40.64
C THR A 9 -63.02 -38.56 39.94
N SER A 10 -62.58 -39.63 39.28
CA SER A 10 -61.40 -39.70 38.42
C SER A 10 -61.40 -38.67 37.28
N GLY A 11 -60.30 -37.94 37.11
CA GLY A 11 -60.03 -37.07 35.96
C GLY A 11 -58.60 -37.29 35.45
N ARG A 12 -58.50 -37.80 34.21
CA ARG A 12 -57.28 -38.02 33.40
C ARG A 12 -56.52 -36.69 33.20
N PRO A 13 -55.18 -36.64 33.23
CA PRO A 13 -54.46 -35.41 32.94
C PRO A 13 -54.60 -35.06 31.45
N SER A 14 -55.29 -33.95 31.19
CA SER A 14 -55.37 -33.29 29.90
C SER A 14 -54.01 -32.65 29.56
N HIS A 15 -53.50 -32.93 28.36
CA HIS A 15 -52.41 -32.17 27.74
C HIS A 15 -52.72 -30.67 27.76
N GLY A 16 -51.86 -29.91 28.44
CA GLY A 16 -51.89 -28.46 28.48
C GLY A 16 -51.17 -27.86 27.28
N ALA A 17 -51.98 -27.29 26.38
CA ALA A 17 -51.77 -26.05 25.65
C ALA A 17 -50.48 -25.86 24.81
N ALA A 18 -50.66 -26.01 23.50
CA ALA A 18 -49.88 -25.28 22.51
C ALA A 18 -50.16 -23.77 22.64
N SER A 19 -49.11 -22.97 22.83
CA SER A 19 -49.15 -21.51 22.68
C SER A 19 -48.24 -21.06 21.53
N ALA A 20 -48.88 -20.58 20.46
CA ALA A 20 -48.43 -19.55 19.53
C ALA A 20 -46.95 -19.56 19.02
N GLY A 21 -46.73 -20.22 17.87
CA GLY A 21 -46.24 -19.53 16.66
C GLY A 21 -44.80 -19.01 16.56
N GLY A 22 -43.84 -19.57 17.31
CA GLY A 22 -42.41 -19.42 16.99
C GLY A 22 -41.96 -20.52 16.03
N THR A 23 -41.10 -20.23 15.06
CA THR A 23 -40.64 -21.23 14.07
C THR A 23 -39.78 -22.36 14.66
N GLY A 24 -39.65 -22.47 15.99
CA GLY A 24 -38.70 -23.38 16.65
C GLY A 24 -37.25 -22.96 16.44
N PHE A 25 -37.02 -21.79 15.84
CA PHE A 25 -35.70 -21.26 15.49
C PHE A 25 -35.56 -19.85 16.04
N CYS A 26 -34.39 -19.57 16.61
CA CYS A 26 -33.94 -18.26 17.01
C CYS A 26 -32.85 -17.74 16.06
N ARG A 27 -33.04 -16.55 15.50
CA ARG A 27 -32.03 -15.88 14.65
C ARG A 27 -31.04 -15.14 15.53
N VAL A 28 -29.79 -15.56 15.53
CA VAL A 28 -28.73 -14.91 16.31
C VAL A 28 -27.57 -14.52 15.41
N THR A 29 -26.89 -13.44 15.78
CA THR A 29 -25.61 -13.09 15.16
C THR A 29 -24.50 -13.68 16.01
N VAL A 30 -23.71 -14.58 15.43
CA VAL A 30 -22.49 -15.11 16.05
C VAL A 30 -21.28 -14.29 15.56
N VAL A 31 -20.57 -13.67 16.50
CA VAL A 31 -19.34 -12.93 16.26
C VAL A 31 -18.16 -13.81 16.68
N ALA A 32 -17.46 -14.36 15.69
CA ALA A 32 -16.20 -15.08 15.85
C ALA A 32 -15.00 -14.12 15.69
N PRO A 33 -13.77 -14.54 16.02
CA PRO A 33 -12.58 -13.67 15.96
C PRO A 33 -12.37 -13.02 14.58
N ASP A 34 -12.56 -13.81 13.51
CA ASP A 34 -12.30 -13.38 12.12
C ASP A 34 -13.55 -13.29 11.24
N SER A 35 -14.73 -13.60 11.80
CA SER A 35 -15.97 -13.64 11.02
C SER A 35 -17.20 -13.27 11.85
N ARG A 36 -18.23 -12.76 11.16
CA ARG A 36 -19.55 -12.52 11.74
C ARG A 36 -20.57 -13.23 10.86
N VAL A 37 -21.38 -14.09 11.47
CA VAL A 37 -22.36 -14.91 10.73
C VAL A 37 -23.70 -14.83 11.44
N ASP A 38 -24.74 -14.53 10.68
CA ASP A 38 -26.12 -14.58 11.15
C ASP A 38 -26.67 -15.99 10.89
N VAL A 39 -27.05 -16.68 11.97
CA VAL A 39 -27.51 -18.07 11.93
C VAL A 39 -28.88 -18.20 12.57
N ALA A 40 -29.74 -19.02 11.98
CA ALA A 40 -31.00 -19.43 12.60
C ALA A 40 -30.76 -20.79 13.28
N LEU A 41 -30.82 -20.81 14.61
CA LEU A 41 -30.53 -21.99 15.43
C LEU A 41 -31.81 -22.51 16.09
N PRO A 42 -32.03 -23.83 16.16
CA PRO A 42 -33.14 -24.40 16.91
C PRO A 42 -33.15 -23.92 18.37
N GLU A 43 -34.30 -23.48 18.87
CA GLU A 43 -34.41 -22.89 20.22
C GLU A 43 -34.53 -23.94 21.34
N ASP A 44 -34.92 -25.16 20.97
CA ASP A 44 -35.21 -26.31 21.83
C ASP A 44 -34.06 -27.33 21.93
N VAL A 45 -32.99 -27.13 21.16
CA VAL A 45 -31.79 -27.98 21.18
C VAL A 45 -30.74 -27.42 22.15
N PRO A 46 -30.05 -28.26 22.94
CA PRO A 46 -28.95 -27.83 23.80
C PRO A 46 -27.84 -27.15 23.01
N VAL A 47 -27.24 -26.10 23.57
CA VAL A 47 -26.16 -25.35 22.93
C VAL A 47 -24.96 -26.25 22.58
N ALA A 48 -24.71 -27.30 23.36
CA ALA A 48 -23.68 -28.32 23.10
C ALA A 48 -23.78 -28.92 21.69
N ASP A 49 -25.00 -29.26 21.26
CA ASP A 49 -25.25 -29.92 19.98
C ASP A 49 -25.22 -28.94 18.80
N LEU A 50 -25.34 -27.64 19.07
CA LEU A 50 -25.29 -26.57 18.08
C LEU A 50 -23.85 -26.13 17.75
N TYR A 51 -22.86 -26.36 18.62
CA TYR A 51 -21.48 -25.92 18.41
C TYR A 51 -20.84 -26.44 17.10
N PRO A 52 -20.95 -27.71 16.71
CA PRO A 52 -20.34 -28.20 15.47
C PRO A 52 -20.87 -27.46 14.24
N GLU A 53 -22.17 -27.18 14.22
CA GLU A 53 -22.85 -26.44 13.15
C GLU A 53 -22.39 -24.98 13.13
N ILE A 54 -22.33 -24.32 14.29
CA ILE A 54 -21.87 -22.94 14.44
C ILE A 54 -20.40 -22.79 14.04
N LEU A 55 -19.54 -23.73 14.40
CA LEU A 55 -18.13 -23.74 14.03
C LEU A 55 -17.95 -23.94 12.52
N ARG A 56 -18.73 -24.85 11.92
CA ARG A 56 -18.75 -25.07 10.47
C ARG A 56 -19.19 -23.81 9.72
N LEU A 57 -20.24 -23.13 10.19
CA LEU A 57 -20.79 -21.93 9.57
C LEU A 57 -19.90 -20.69 9.78
N SER A 58 -19.26 -20.57 10.94
CA SER A 58 -18.31 -19.48 11.23
C SER A 58 -16.92 -19.71 10.63
N GLY A 59 -16.64 -20.90 10.09
CA GLY A 59 -15.37 -21.28 9.51
C GLY A 59 -14.23 -21.40 10.53
N GLN A 60 -14.57 -21.58 11.80
CA GLN A 60 -13.60 -21.60 12.90
C GLN A 60 -13.07 -23.03 13.11
N SER A 61 -11.75 -23.14 13.18
CA SER A 61 -11.05 -24.38 13.52
C SER A 61 -10.06 -24.09 14.65
N PRO A 62 -9.92 -25.00 15.65
CA PRO A 62 -8.95 -24.83 16.70
C PRO A 62 -7.53 -24.65 16.13
N ALA A 63 -6.78 -23.67 16.65
CA ALA A 63 -5.39 -23.49 16.28
C ALA A 63 -4.57 -24.74 16.67
N PRO A 64 -3.55 -25.14 15.87
CA PRO A 64 -2.71 -26.29 16.19
C PRO A 64 -2.07 -26.15 17.58
N GLY A 65 -2.40 -27.05 18.50
CA GLY A 65 -1.88 -27.05 19.88
C GLY A 65 -2.69 -26.27 20.91
N ALA A 66 -3.79 -25.60 20.52
CA ALA A 66 -4.70 -24.95 21.47
C ALA A 66 -5.68 -25.97 22.10
N PRO A 67 -6.10 -25.78 23.36
CA PRO A 67 -7.20 -26.56 23.94
C PRO A 67 -8.44 -26.50 23.05
N VAL A 68 -9.04 -27.67 22.78
CA VAL A 68 -10.24 -27.79 21.97
C VAL A 68 -11.46 -27.29 22.76
N GLY A 69 -12.21 -26.35 22.19
CA GLY A 69 -13.46 -25.88 22.79
C GLY A 69 -13.73 -24.41 22.49
N TYR A 70 -15.01 -24.09 22.30
CA TYR A 70 -15.50 -22.73 22.17
C TYR A 70 -16.68 -22.53 23.11
N HIS A 71 -16.86 -21.28 23.55
CA HIS A 71 -18.02 -20.87 24.32
C HIS A 71 -18.74 -19.71 23.65
N LEU A 72 -20.07 -19.75 23.70
CA LEU A 72 -20.89 -18.60 23.37
C LEU A 72 -21.01 -17.71 24.60
N VAL A 73 -20.69 -16.44 24.42
CA VAL A 73 -20.74 -15.41 25.46
C VAL A 73 -21.72 -14.33 25.00
N ARG A 74 -22.68 -14.01 25.85
CA ARG A 74 -23.62 -12.92 25.62
C ARG A 74 -22.90 -11.57 25.77
N ARG A 75 -23.49 -10.50 25.23
CA ARG A 75 -22.92 -9.14 25.28
C ARG A 75 -22.64 -8.62 26.70
N ASP A 76 -23.37 -9.11 27.68
CA ASP A 76 -23.19 -8.81 29.11
C ASP A 76 -22.00 -9.55 29.75
N GLY A 77 -21.32 -10.42 29.00
CA GLY A 77 -20.20 -11.23 29.47
C GLY A 77 -20.62 -12.59 30.05
N THR A 78 -21.92 -12.91 30.06
CA THR A 78 -22.42 -14.19 30.57
C THR A 78 -22.08 -15.32 29.60
N VAL A 79 -21.38 -16.35 30.09
CA VAL A 79 -21.08 -17.56 29.32
C VAL A 79 -22.31 -18.46 29.29
N LEU A 80 -22.75 -18.86 28.09
CA LEU A 80 -23.86 -19.78 27.94
C LEU A 80 -23.44 -21.19 28.38
N ASP A 81 -24.21 -21.74 29.32
CA ASP A 81 -24.12 -23.15 29.70
C ASP A 81 -24.49 -24.03 28.52
N SER A 82 -23.58 -24.94 28.15
CA SER A 82 -23.72 -25.80 26.98
C SER A 82 -24.80 -26.87 27.16
N SER A 83 -25.19 -27.18 28.41
CA SER A 83 -26.22 -28.17 28.72
C SER A 83 -27.66 -27.65 28.55
N ARG A 84 -27.84 -26.34 28.38
CA ARG A 84 -29.15 -25.69 28.25
C ARG A 84 -29.44 -25.28 26.81
N THR A 85 -30.73 -25.14 26.51
CA THR A 85 -31.23 -24.68 25.20
C THR A 85 -31.19 -23.14 25.10
N LEU A 86 -31.27 -22.60 23.89
CA LEU A 86 -31.32 -21.14 23.67
C LEU A 86 -32.57 -20.51 24.32
N ALA A 87 -33.72 -21.20 24.24
CA ALA A 87 -34.94 -20.80 24.94
C ALA A 87 -34.75 -20.82 26.47
N GLY A 88 -34.01 -21.81 27.00
CA GLY A 88 -33.67 -21.92 28.42
C GLY A 88 -32.78 -20.78 28.93
N HIS A 89 -31.96 -20.21 28.05
CA HIS A 89 -31.16 -18.99 28.32
C HIS A 89 -31.90 -17.69 27.99
N ARG A 90 -33.14 -17.76 27.48
CA ARG A 90 -33.95 -16.61 27.04
C ARG A 90 -33.20 -15.72 26.04
N ILE A 91 -32.52 -16.35 25.08
CA ILE A 91 -31.89 -15.65 23.96
C ILE A 91 -32.99 -15.19 23.01
N LEU A 92 -32.91 -13.93 22.57
CA LEU A 92 -33.90 -13.32 21.70
C LEU A 92 -33.42 -13.28 20.25
N ASP A 93 -34.37 -13.19 19.32
CA ASP A 93 -34.07 -12.94 17.91
C ASP A 93 -33.31 -11.62 17.73
N GLY A 94 -32.24 -11.67 16.95
CA GLY A 94 -31.31 -10.57 16.68
C GLY A 94 -30.23 -10.40 17.73
N GLU A 95 -30.15 -11.28 18.74
CA GLU A 95 -29.14 -11.16 19.78
C GLU A 95 -27.72 -11.50 19.28
N LEU A 96 -26.74 -10.75 19.78
CA LEU A 96 -25.33 -10.90 19.46
C LEU A 96 -24.65 -11.81 20.48
N LEU A 97 -24.11 -12.94 19.99
CA LEU A 97 -23.33 -13.90 20.77
C LEU A 97 -21.88 -13.88 20.28
N SER A 98 -20.94 -13.68 21.19
CA SER A 98 -19.50 -13.77 20.91
C SER A 98 -19.05 -15.21 21.06
N LEU A 99 -18.46 -15.77 20.01
CA LEU A 99 -17.83 -17.08 20.02
C LEU A 99 -16.37 -16.91 20.44
N ARG A 100 -16.02 -17.37 21.65
CA ARG A 100 -14.65 -17.27 22.19
C ARG A 100 -14.00 -18.64 22.33
N PRO A 101 -12.72 -18.80 21.99
CA PRO A 101 -12.00 -20.03 22.23
C PRO A 101 -11.83 -20.26 23.74
N PHE A 102 -11.93 -21.52 24.18
CA PHE A 102 -11.79 -21.90 25.58
C PHE A 102 -10.46 -21.45 26.19
N SER A 103 -9.40 -21.39 25.37
CA SER A 103 -8.09 -20.89 25.76
C SER A 103 -8.12 -19.47 26.34
N GLU A 104 -9.06 -18.63 25.92
CA GLU A 104 -9.20 -17.25 26.42
C GLU A 104 -9.98 -17.16 27.73
N SER A 105 -10.69 -18.22 28.12
CA SER A 105 -11.43 -18.30 29.38
C SER A 105 -10.67 -18.96 30.52
N LEU A 106 -9.49 -19.53 30.23
CA LEU A 106 -8.61 -20.05 31.26
C LEU A 106 -8.10 -18.91 32.15
N PRO A 107 -8.00 -19.12 33.49
CA PRO A 107 -7.33 -18.17 34.36
C PRO A 107 -5.94 -17.86 33.83
N PRO A 108 -5.43 -16.62 34.02
CA PRO A 108 -4.06 -16.32 33.64
C PRO A 108 -3.11 -17.32 34.29
N ALA A 109 -2.13 -17.80 33.52
CA ALA A 109 -1.13 -18.73 34.02
C ALA A 109 -0.46 -18.11 35.26
N VAL A 110 -0.55 -18.80 36.38
CA VAL A 110 0.17 -18.46 37.60
C VAL A 110 1.53 -19.11 37.48
N PHE A 111 2.57 -18.29 37.36
CA PHE A 111 3.96 -18.76 37.30
C PHE A 111 4.51 -18.80 38.71
N ASP A 112 5.11 -19.94 39.09
CA ASP A 112 5.72 -20.11 40.40
C ASP A 112 7.11 -19.45 40.50
N ASP A 113 7.74 -19.16 39.35
CA ASP A 113 9.05 -18.51 39.25
C ASP A 113 8.96 -17.18 38.49
N VAL A 114 9.53 -16.12 39.08
CA VAL A 114 9.68 -14.80 38.47
C VAL A 114 10.49 -14.89 37.17
N SER A 115 11.47 -15.78 37.12
CA SER A 115 12.32 -16.03 35.95
C SER A 115 11.49 -16.51 34.76
N ASP A 116 10.56 -17.43 35.00
CA ASP A 116 9.71 -18.02 33.97
C ASP A 116 8.60 -17.05 33.53
N ALA A 117 8.07 -16.26 34.49
CA ALA A 117 7.15 -15.16 34.18
C ALA A 117 7.81 -14.10 33.29
N VAL A 118 9.06 -13.71 33.58
CA VAL A 118 9.83 -12.76 32.75
C VAL A 118 10.18 -13.37 31.39
N ALA A 119 10.62 -14.63 31.34
CA ALA A 119 10.93 -15.31 30.08
C ALA A 119 9.71 -15.39 29.17
N THR A 120 8.55 -15.77 29.72
CA THR A 120 7.28 -15.86 28.98
C THR A 120 6.78 -14.48 28.55
N ALA A 121 6.89 -13.47 29.42
CA ALA A 121 6.54 -12.09 29.06
C ALA A 121 7.42 -11.55 27.92
N VAL A 122 8.74 -11.76 27.98
CA VAL A 122 9.68 -11.31 26.94
C VAL A 122 9.47 -12.08 25.63
N ALA A 123 9.23 -13.38 25.67
CA ALA A 123 8.93 -14.19 24.49
C ALA A 123 7.63 -13.78 23.80
N LYS A 124 6.64 -13.31 24.57
CA LYS A 124 5.36 -12.81 24.04
C LYS A 124 5.47 -11.42 23.42
N ASP A 125 6.29 -10.54 23.99
CA ASP A 125 6.43 -9.15 23.55
C ASP A 125 7.49 -8.94 22.45
N ARG A 126 8.46 -9.85 22.32
CA ARG A 126 9.56 -9.70 21.36
C ARG A 126 9.58 -10.83 20.35
N THR A 127 9.52 -10.44 19.08
CA THR A 127 9.86 -11.36 17.98
C THR A 127 11.35 -11.69 18.06
N LEU A 128 11.67 -12.97 18.26
CA LEU A 128 13.05 -13.45 18.22
C LEU A 128 13.56 -13.45 16.77
N TRP A 129 14.86 -13.24 16.58
CA TRP A 129 15.48 -13.35 15.26
C TRP A 129 15.34 -14.80 14.76
N GLY A 130 14.46 -15.00 13.77
CA GLY A 130 14.18 -16.30 13.17
C GLY A 130 14.61 -16.36 11.70
N ASP A 131 14.49 -17.55 11.11
CA ASP A 131 14.88 -17.84 9.73
C ASP A 131 14.18 -16.93 8.71
N SER A 132 12.93 -16.52 8.98
CA SER A 132 12.17 -15.61 8.12
C SER A 132 12.78 -14.20 8.07
N LEU A 133 13.23 -13.67 9.21
CA LEU A 133 13.91 -12.38 9.33
C LEU A 133 15.31 -12.45 8.71
N MET A 134 16.06 -13.54 8.97
CA MET A 134 17.36 -13.77 8.36
C MET A 134 17.28 -13.84 6.84
N ARG A 135 16.27 -14.55 6.31
CA ARG A 135 15.99 -14.63 4.88
C ARG A 135 15.60 -13.27 4.30
N GLY A 136 14.72 -12.52 4.96
CA GLY A 136 14.32 -11.18 4.53
C GLY A 136 15.51 -10.22 4.48
N ALA A 137 16.34 -10.20 5.53
CA ALA A 137 17.55 -9.39 5.60
C ALA A 137 18.59 -9.79 4.54
N GLY A 138 18.79 -11.09 4.32
CA GLY A 138 19.70 -11.60 3.29
C GLY A 138 19.26 -11.23 1.88
N LEU A 139 17.97 -11.35 1.57
CA LEU A 139 17.41 -10.94 0.27
C LEU A 139 17.49 -9.44 0.06
N PHE A 140 17.20 -8.64 1.09
CA PHE A 140 17.34 -7.20 1.04
C PHE A 140 18.79 -6.78 0.81
N GLY A 141 19.73 -7.29 1.62
CA GLY A 141 21.16 -7.01 1.48
C GLY A 141 21.71 -7.45 0.12
N GLY A 142 21.31 -8.63 -0.36
CA GLY A 142 21.64 -9.12 -1.70
C GLY A 142 21.12 -8.20 -2.79
N SER A 143 19.86 -7.76 -2.73
CA SER A 143 19.29 -6.81 -3.69
C SER A 143 20.05 -5.49 -3.69
N VAL A 144 20.42 -4.95 -2.52
CA VAL A 144 21.19 -3.70 -2.40
C VAL A 144 22.57 -3.87 -3.05
N LEU A 145 23.27 -4.98 -2.80
CA LEU A 145 24.57 -5.26 -3.41
C LEU A 145 24.48 -5.45 -4.93
N LEU A 146 23.40 -6.03 -5.45
CA LEU A 146 23.18 -6.15 -6.90
C LEU A 146 22.88 -4.80 -7.57
N CYS A 147 22.17 -3.90 -6.88
CA CYS A 147 22.00 -2.52 -7.32
C CYS A 147 23.34 -1.77 -7.28
N LEU A 148 24.13 -1.96 -6.22
CA LEU A 148 25.47 -1.40 -6.09
C LEU A 148 26.39 -1.90 -7.20
N LEU A 149 26.29 -3.17 -7.60
CA LEU A 149 27.05 -3.70 -8.75
C LEU A 149 26.75 -2.93 -10.04
N GLY A 150 25.46 -2.65 -10.32
CA GLY A 150 25.09 -1.81 -11.46
C GLY A 150 25.69 -0.40 -11.35
N PHE A 151 25.68 0.19 -10.15
CA PHE A 151 26.32 1.49 -9.91
C PHE A 151 27.84 1.46 -10.10
N VAL A 152 28.53 0.40 -9.64
CA VAL A 152 29.97 0.22 -9.83
C VAL A 152 30.31 0.10 -11.32
N LEU A 153 29.51 -0.65 -12.09
CA LEU A 153 29.69 -0.76 -13.53
C LEU A 153 29.45 0.58 -14.23
N TRP A 154 28.45 1.34 -13.78
CA TRP A 154 28.18 2.68 -14.28
C TRP A 154 29.35 3.66 -14.05
N THR A 155 29.98 3.62 -12.87
CA THR A 155 31.09 4.52 -12.53
C THR A 155 32.47 4.01 -12.94
N ALA A 156 32.55 2.84 -13.58
CA ALA A 156 33.82 2.23 -13.99
C ALA A 156 34.57 3.05 -15.06
N ASP A 157 33.83 3.74 -15.94
CA ASP A 157 34.40 4.69 -16.89
C ASP A 157 34.18 6.12 -16.38
N PRO A 158 35.23 6.99 -16.30
CA PRO A 158 35.09 8.37 -15.87
C PRO A 158 34.08 9.21 -16.68
N ARG A 159 33.83 8.83 -17.94
CA ARG A 159 32.84 9.47 -18.82
C ARG A 159 31.49 8.77 -18.80
N HIS A 160 31.35 7.70 -18.02
CA HIS A 160 30.19 6.82 -17.99
C HIS A 160 29.89 6.24 -19.39
N ASP A 161 30.93 5.95 -20.17
CA ASP A 161 30.77 5.27 -21.45
C ASP A 161 30.49 3.78 -21.23
N MET A 162 29.21 3.43 -21.35
CA MET A 162 28.76 2.05 -21.20
C MET A 162 28.91 1.24 -22.50
N HIS A 163 29.35 1.87 -23.61
CA HIS A 163 29.60 1.19 -24.88
C HIS A 163 30.94 0.44 -24.88
N GLY A 164 31.06 -0.54 -23.98
CA GLY A 164 32.28 -1.31 -23.80
C GLY A 164 32.11 -2.44 -22.80
N LEU A 165 33.22 -2.83 -22.17
CA LEU A 165 33.25 -3.91 -21.19
C LEU A 165 32.25 -3.73 -20.03
N PRO A 166 32.08 -2.53 -19.42
CA PRO A 166 31.12 -2.33 -18.33
C PRO A 166 29.67 -2.61 -18.74
N GLY A 167 29.25 -2.16 -19.93
CA GLY A 167 27.91 -2.41 -20.45
C GLY A 167 27.67 -3.89 -20.80
N ILE A 168 28.68 -4.59 -21.33
CA ILE A 168 28.61 -6.03 -21.60
C ILE A 168 28.46 -6.82 -20.30
N LEU A 169 29.26 -6.50 -19.27
CA LEU A 169 29.13 -7.13 -17.95
C LEU A 169 27.75 -6.85 -17.35
N ALA A 170 27.26 -5.61 -17.42
CA ALA A 170 25.93 -5.26 -16.95
C ALA A 170 24.84 -6.05 -17.70
N ALA A 171 24.98 -6.24 -19.01
CA ALA A 171 24.03 -7.00 -19.82
C ALA A 171 24.02 -8.48 -19.41
N VAL A 172 25.19 -9.10 -19.25
CA VAL A 172 25.32 -10.50 -18.81
C VAL A 172 24.71 -10.68 -17.42
N VAL A 173 25.03 -9.80 -16.47
CA VAL A 173 24.46 -9.82 -15.12
C VAL A 173 22.95 -9.63 -15.16
N ALA A 174 22.43 -8.69 -15.94
CA ALA A 174 21.00 -8.45 -16.07
C ALA A 174 20.25 -9.69 -16.60
N VAL A 175 20.78 -10.34 -17.63
CA VAL A 175 20.19 -11.57 -18.20
C VAL A 175 20.23 -12.73 -17.22
N LEU A 176 21.36 -12.93 -16.52
CA LEU A 176 21.50 -13.98 -15.51
C LEU A 176 20.52 -13.77 -14.34
N LEU A 177 20.45 -12.54 -13.82
CA LEU A 177 19.54 -12.19 -12.73
C LEU A 177 18.06 -12.30 -13.15
N LEU A 178 17.73 -11.89 -14.38
CA LEU A 178 16.39 -12.06 -14.95
C LEU A 178 16.01 -13.55 -15.03
N ALA A 179 16.89 -14.39 -15.57
CA ALA A 179 16.65 -15.83 -15.66
C ALA A 179 16.45 -16.44 -14.28
N LEU A 180 17.31 -16.12 -13.31
CA LEU A 180 17.18 -16.59 -11.93
C LEU A 180 15.88 -16.10 -11.27
N ALA A 181 15.51 -14.83 -11.46
CA ALA A 181 14.26 -14.28 -10.94
C ALA A 181 13.04 -15.00 -11.52
N CYS A 182 13.01 -15.24 -12.84
CA CYS A 182 11.94 -15.99 -13.50
C CYS A 182 11.84 -17.44 -12.99
N VAL A 183 12.97 -18.13 -12.83
CA VAL A 183 13.00 -19.49 -12.27
C VAL A 183 12.49 -19.48 -10.82
N ARG A 184 12.92 -18.53 -9.99
CA ARG A 184 12.44 -18.42 -8.59
C ARG A 184 10.95 -18.10 -8.51
N ALA A 185 10.44 -17.25 -9.40
CA ALA A 185 9.01 -16.93 -9.47
C ALA A 185 8.15 -18.11 -9.95
N ARG A 186 8.61 -18.87 -10.96
CA ARG A 186 7.80 -19.91 -11.62
C ARG A 186 7.96 -21.31 -11.05
N VAL A 187 9.20 -21.70 -10.73
CA VAL A 187 9.52 -23.07 -10.31
C VAL A 187 9.43 -23.22 -8.79
N TYR A 188 9.90 -22.21 -8.06
CA TYR A 188 9.96 -22.24 -6.60
C TYR A 188 8.81 -21.50 -5.91
N ASP A 189 7.95 -20.80 -6.67
CA ASP A 189 6.92 -19.86 -6.17
C ASP A 189 7.47 -18.88 -5.10
N ASP A 190 8.76 -18.53 -5.21
CA ASP A 190 9.47 -17.71 -4.26
C ASP A 190 9.49 -16.25 -4.72
N ARG A 191 8.46 -15.52 -4.30
CA ARG A 191 8.24 -14.11 -4.63
C ARG A 191 9.33 -13.18 -4.07
N GLY A 192 9.76 -13.42 -2.83
CA GLY A 192 10.76 -12.58 -2.17
C GLY A 192 12.09 -12.60 -2.90
N SER A 193 12.57 -13.81 -3.25
CA SER A 193 13.79 -13.96 -4.05
C SER A 193 13.65 -13.37 -5.45
N ALA A 194 12.49 -13.58 -6.10
CA ALA A 194 12.23 -13.05 -7.43
C ALA A 194 12.26 -11.51 -7.48
N ILE A 195 11.69 -10.83 -6.48
CA ILE A 195 11.72 -9.37 -6.37
C ILE A 195 13.15 -8.88 -6.12
N ALA A 196 13.89 -9.51 -5.20
CA ALA A 196 15.27 -9.12 -4.90
C ALA A 196 16.20 -9.23 -6.12
N LEU A 197 16.14 -10.37 -6.81
CA LEU A 197 16.93 -10.61 -8.03
C LEU A 197 16.46 -9.74 -9.20
N GLY A 198 15.14 -9.60 -9.36
CA GLY A 198 14.53 -8.78 -10.42
C GLY A 198 14.87 -7.30 -10.30
N THR A 199 14.94 -6.77 -9.07
CA THR A 199 15.37 -5.38 -8.82
C THR A 199 16.81 -5.16 -9.28
N GLY A 200 17.71 -6.08 -8.92
CA GLY A 200 19.09 -6.07 -9.43
C GLY A 200 19.16 -6.20 -10.95
N ALA A 201 18.34 -7.07 -11.55
CA ALA A 201 18.27 -7.25 -13.00
C ALA A 201 17.88 -5.96 -13.72
N MET A 202 16.88 -5.22 -13.20
CA MET A 202 16.42 -3.95 -13.79
C MET A 202 17.49 -2.86 -13.72
N VAL A 203 18.20 -2.71 -12.59
CA VAL A 203 19.29 -1.72 -12.47
C VAL A 203 20.41 -2.03 -13.45
N ASN A 204 20.86 -3.29 -13.53
CA ASN A 204 21.91 -3.69 -14.47
C ASN A 204 21.43 -3.59 -15.94
N ALA A 205 20.15 -3.85 -16.21
CA ALA A 205 19.56 -3.66 -17.53
C ALA A 205 19.53 -2.19 -17.95
N ALA A 206 19.30 -1.26 -17.03
CA ALA A 206 19.36 0.18 -17.32
C ALA A 206 20.78 0.59 -17.78
N VAL A 207 21.80 0.12 -17.05
CA VAL A 207 23.22 0.35 -17.38
C VAL A 207 23.57 -0.27 -18.72
N ALA A 208 23.20 -1.53 -18.94
CA ALA A 208 23.40 -2.21 -20.22
C ALA A 208 22.71 -1.50 -21.40
N GLY A 209 21.44 -1.11 -21.22
CA GLY A 209 20.64 -0.41 -22.22
C GLY A 209 21.25 0.93 -22.61
N SER A 210 21.79 1.68 -21.65
CA SER A 210 22.47 2.94 -21.91
C SER A 210 23.73 2.81 -22.79
N GLY A 211 24.36 1.63 -22.80
CA GLY A 211 25.58 1.32 -23.57
C GLY A 211 25.33 0.69 -24.95
N LEU A 212 24.07 0.50 -25.36
CA LEU A 212 23.74 -0.09 -26.67
C LEU A 212 24.27 0.72 -27.86
N LEU A 213 24.41 2.05 -27.69
CA LEU A 213 24.95 2.95 -28.70
C LEU A 213 26.17 3.70 -28.16
N THR A 214 27.14 3.95 -29.04
CA THR A 214 28.33 4.75 -28.73
C THR A 214 27.98 6.18 -28.35
N LEU A 215 28.72 6.75 -27.39
CA LEU A 215 28.67 8.19 -27.14
C LEU A 215 29.23 8.98 -28.32
N SER A 216 28.63 10.14 -28.61
CA SER A 216 29.20 11.10 -29.57
C SER A 216 30.46 11.74 -28.97
N ALA A 217 31.49 11.94 -29.79
CA ALA A 217 32.79 12.41 -29.33
C ALA A 217 32.68 13.71 -28.50
N GLY A 218 33.13 13.65 -27.24
CA GLY A 218 33.15 14.79 -26.32
C GLY A 218 31.85 15.05 -25.54
N GLN A 219 30.81 14.22 -25.71
CA GLN A 219 29.58 14.32 -24.92
C GLN A 219 29.45 13.16 -23.92
N GLY A 220 28.89 13.45 -22.75
CA GLY A 220 28.49 12.43 -21.77
C GLY A 220 27.16 11.78 -22.13
N VAL A 221 26.62 10.99 -21.20
CA VAL A 221 25.34 10.28 -21.35
C VAL A 221 24.24 11.26 -21.79
N GLY A 222 23.69 11.03 -22.97
CA GLY A 222 22.67 11.87 -23.59
C GLY A 222 21.25 11.29 -23.48
N ARG A 223 20.31 11.99 -24.13
CA ARG A 223 18.88 11.64 -24.13
C ARG A 223 18.62 10.25 -24.74
N LEU A 224 19.39 9.88 -25.77
CA LEU A 224 19.22 8.59 -26.46
C LEU A 224 19.63 7.41 -25.58
N GLN A 225 20.74 7.54 -24.84
CA GLN A 225 21.18 6.53 -23.88
C GLN A 225 20.16 6.35 -22.76
N PHE A 226 19.58 7.45 -22.25
CA PHE A 226 18.52 7.37 -21.25
C PHE A 226 17.25 6.70 -21.81
N LEU A 227 16.86 7.01 -23.05
CA LEU A 227 15.73 6.34 -23.72
C LEU A 227 15.95 4.83 -23.82
N LEU A 228 17.16 4.40 -24.21
CA LEU A 228 17.50 2.98 -24.30
C LEU A 228 17.59 2.29 -22.93
N ALA A 229 18.05 3.00 -21.89
CA ALA A 229 17.98 2.51 -20.51
C ALA A 229 16.53 2.29 -20.07
N CYS A 230 15.63 3.24 -20.33
CA CYS A 230 14.20 3.09 -20.07
C CYS A 230 13.60 1.91 -20.86
N ALA A 231 13.96 1.74 -22.13
CA ALA A 231 13.51 0.62 -22.95
C ALA A 231 13.97 -0.74 -22.39
N ALA A 232 15.23 -0.85 -21.98
CA ALA A 232 15.77 -2.08 -21.39
C ALA A 232 15.07 -2.43 -20.08
N VAL A 233 14.88 -1.45 -19.18
CA VAL A 233 14.12 -1.65 -17.93
C VAL A 233 12.66 -2.05 -18.23
N LEU A 234 12.03 -1.43 -19.23
CA LEU A 234 10.66 -1.78 -19.63
C LEU A 234 10.56 -3.23 -20.08
N VAL A 235 11.46 -3.69 -20.95
CA VAL A 235 11.48 -5.08 -21.42
C VAL A 235 11.66 -6.06 -20.26
N VAL A 236 12.66 -5.82 -19.39
CA VAL A 236 12.95 -6.69 -18.24
C VAL A 236 11.78 -6.71 -17.24
N SER A 237 11.22 -5.55 -16.91
CA SER A 237 10.09 -5.44 -15.98
C SER A 237 8.81 -6.09 -16.53
N VAL A 238 8.54 -5.99 -17.84
CA VAL A 238 7.42 -6.71 -18.48
C VAL A 238 7.61 -8.22 -18.43
N ILE A 239 8.82 -8.72 -18.69
CA ILE A 239 9.10 -10.17 -18.59
C ILE A 239 8.89 -10.65 -17.16
N LEU A 240 9.39 -9.92 -16.16
CA LEU A 240 9.19 -10.25 -14.74
C LEU A 240 7.71 -10.20 -14.34
N MET A 241 6.96 -9.20 -14.83
CA MET A 241 5.52 -9.09 -14.59
C MET A 241 4.74 -10.28 -15.18
N ILE A 242 5.04 -10.69 -16.42
CA ILE A 242 4.36 -11.82 -17.08
C ILE A 242 4.75 -13.16 -16.43
N THR A 243 5.98 -13.27 -15.94
CA THR A 243 6.47 -14.50 -15.30
C THR A 243 6.07 -14.62 -13.84
N ALA A 244 5.67 -13.55 -13.15
CA ALA A 244 5.20 -13.62 -11.78
C ALA A 244 3.75 -14.17 -11.69
N PRO A 245 3.49 -15.28 -10.96
CA PRO A 245 2.13 -15.78 -10.73
C PRO A 245 1.30 -14.91 -9.78
N GLY A 246 1.94 -14.05 -8.97
CA GLY A 246 1.32 -13.06 -8.09
C GLY A 246 2.37 -12.23 -7.35
N GLY A 247 1.98 -11.11 -6.74
CA GLY A 247 2.91 -10.18 -6.09
C GLY A 247 3.73 -9.35 -7.08
N ASP A 248 3.19 -9.08 -8.27
CA ASP A 248 3.85 -8.39 -9.37
C ASP A 248 3.94 -6.85 -9.19
N GLY A 249 3.39 -6.32 -8.09
CA GLY A 249 3.34 -4.89 -7.77
C GLY A 249 4.65 -4.12 -8.04
N PRO A 250 5.83 -4.56 -7.54
CA PRO A 250 7.09 -3.89 -7.83
C PRO A 250 7.43 -3.86 -9.32
N PHE A 251 7.18 -4.95 -10.06
CA PHE A 251 7.44 -5.01 -11.49
C PHE A 251 6.50 -4.09 -12.26
N VAL A 252 5.21 -4.06 -11.89
CA VAL A 252 4.22 -3.13 -12.46
C VAL A 252 4.64 -1.67 -12.24
N ALA A 253 5.23 -1.35 -11.09
CA ALA A 253 5.77 -0.01 -10.81
C ALA A 253 6.87 0.37 -11.81
N PHE A 254 7.82 -0.54 -12.05
CA PHE A 254 8.89 -0.31 -13.02
C PHE A 254 8.39 -0.28 -14.46
N VAL A 255 7.40 -1.10 -14.83
CA VAL A 255 6.74 -1.04 -16.15
C VAL A 255 6.16 0.36 -16.38
N PHE A 256 5.37 0.87 -15.42
CA PHE A 256 4.76 2.19 -15.55
C PHE A 256 5.80 3.32 -15.58
N ALA A 257 6.79 3.28 -14.68
CA ALA A 257 7.82 4.31 -14.59
C ALA A 257 8.73 4.33 -15.83
N SER A 258 9.16 3.17 -16.32
CA SER A 258 10.02 3.06 -17.50
C SER A 258 9.26 3.37 -18.79
N ALA A 259 8.00 3.00 -18.92
CA ALA A 259 7.16 3.42 -20.05
C ALA A 259 6.95 4.94 -20.08
N THR A 260 6.70 5.56 -18.92
CA THR A 260 6.60 7.02 -18.80
C THR A 260 7.92 7.69 -19.18
N GLY A 261 9.04 7.19 -18.64
CA GLY A 261 10.37 7.69 -18.95
C GLY A 261 10.71 7.56 -20.44
N LEU A 262 10.38 6.43 -21.06
CA LEU A 262 10.57 6.19 -22.50
C LEU A 262 9.80 7.22 -23.34
N VAL A 263 8.51 7.40 -23.08
CA VAL A 263 7.64 8.33 -23.83
C VAL A 263 8.08 9.78 -23.63
N VAL A 264 8.34 10.19 -22.39
CA VAL A 264 8.78 11.57 -22.11
C VAL A 264 10.13 11.85 -22.74
N THR A 265 11.07 10.90 -22.69
CA THR A 265 12.38 11.06 -23.31
C THR A 265 12.28 11.12 -24.83
N PHE A 266 11.41 10.30 -25.44
CA PHE A 266 11.13 10.35 -26.86
C PHE A 266 10.60 11.74 -27.27
N ILE A 267 9.61 12.26 -26.54
CA ILE A 267 9.08 13.61 -26.75
C ILE A 267 10.18 14.66 -26.58
N ALA A 268 11.02 14.53 -25.55
CA ALA A 268 12.12 15.45 -25.28
C ALA A 268 13.22 15.43 -26.37
N ILE A 269 13.37 14.31 -27.08
CA ILE A 269 14.25 14.23 -28.26
C ILE A 269 13.59 14.96 -29.43
N THR A 270 12.31 14.68 -29.72
CA THR A 270 11.62 15.26 -30.88
C THR A 270 11.31 16.75 -30.76
N ALA A 271 11.06 17.24 -29.54
CA ALA A 271 10.73 18.63 -29.25
C ALA A 271 11.92 19.40 -28.65
N GLU A 272 13.12 18.80 -28.68
CA GLU A 272 14.38 19.35 -28.19
C GLU A 272 14.40 19.82 -26.72
N LEU A 273 13.44 19.38 -25.90
CA LEU A 273 13.24 19.81 -24.51
C LEU A 273 14.47 19.60 -23.61
N LYS A 274 14.76 20.60 -22.76
CA LYS A 274 15.81 20.47 -21.73
C LYS A 274 15.42 19.40 -20.69
N PRO A 275 16.40 18.77 -20.00
CA PRO A 275 16.11 17.79 -18.95
C PRO A 275 15.18 18.32 -17.86
N THR A 276 15.32 19.60 -17.50
CA THR A 276 14.47 20.30 -16.53
C THR A 276 13.03 20.43 -17.01
N GLU A 277 12.81 20.69 -18.30
CA GLU A 277 11.48 20.82 -18.92
C GLU A 277 10.78 19.46 -18.98
N ALA A 278 11.50 18.40 -19.36
CA ALA A 278 10.99 17.03 -19.35
C ALA A 278 10.58 16.57 -17.94
N ALA A 279 11.41 16.87 -16.94
CA ALA A 279 11.10 16.58 -15.53
C ALA A 279 9.92 17.42 -15.01
N ALA A 280 9.79 18.67 -15.45
CA ALA A 280 8.68 19.54 -15.08
C ALA A 280 7.31 19.03 -15.59
N VAL A 281 7.27 18.30 -16.71
CA VAL A 281 6.04 17.63 -17.17
C VAL A 281 5.77 16.36 -16.36
N CYS A 282 6.81 15.60 -16.02
CA CYS A 282 6.68 14.35 -15.27
C CYS A 282 6.10 14.55 -13.86
N ALA A 283 6.47 15.63 -13.16
CA ALA A 283 6.07 15.82 -11.77
C ALA A 283 4.54 16.01 -11.60
N PRO A 284 3.89 16.95 -12.30
CA PRO A 284 2.42 17.07 -12.29
C PRO A 284 1.72 15.84 -12.87
N PHE A 285 2.30 15.19 -13.89
CA PHE A 285 1.74 13.96 -14.44
C PHE A 285 1.68 12.83 -13.39
N ALA A 286 2.77 12.60 -12.65
CA ALA A 286 2.83 11.58 -11.61
C ALA A 286 1.81 11.84 -10.48
N VAL A 287 1.73 13.08 -10.00
CA VAL A 287 0.77 13.47 -8.94
C VAL A 287 -0.67 13.41 -9.45
N GLY A 288 -0.93 13.89 -10.67
CA GLY A 288 -2.25 13.87 -11.28
C GLY A 288 -2.75 12.45 -11.55
N ALA A 289 -1.86 11.56 -12.03
CA ALA A 289 -2.18 10.17 -12.32
C ALA A 289 -2.73 9.43 -11.09
N LEU A 290 -2.24 9.73 -9.87
CA LEU A 290 -2.71 9.14 -8.61
C LEU A 290 -4.23 9.26 -8.43
N ALA A 291 -4.86 10.36 -8.91
CA ALA A 291 -6.30 10.56 -8.81
C ALA A 291 -7.11 9.52 -9.62
N PHE A 292 -6.54 9.03 -10.71
CA PHE A 292 -7.22 8.14 -11.67
C PHE A 292 -6.89 6.66 -11.44
N LEU A 293 -5.86 6.34 -10.66
CA LEU A 293 -5.39 4.96 -10.45
C LEU A 293 -6.45 4.02 -9.85
N PRO A 294 -7.27 4.40 -8.85
CA PRO A 294 -8.31 3.51 -8.32
C PRO A 294 -9.34 3.10 -9.39
N GLY A 295 -9.73 4.04 -10.25
CA GLY A 295 -10.66 3.78 -11.36
C GLY A 295 -10.04 2.91 -12.46
N LEU A 296 -8.74 3.08 -12.75
CA LEU A 296 -8.03 2.24 -13.71
C LEU A 296 -7.82 0.81 -13.17
N SER A 297 -7.42 0.67 -11.91
CA SER A 297 -7.19 -0.63 -11.27
C SER A 297 -8.46 -1.48 -11.27
N THR A 298 -9.62 -0.92 -10.91
CA THR A 298 -10.90 -1.66 -10.92
C THR A 298 -11.28 -2.16 -12.31
N ARG A 299 -11.03 -1.36 -13.36
CA ARG A 299 -11.25 -1.74 -14.76
C ARG A 299 -10.29 -2.83 -15.23
N PHE A 300 -8.99 -2.71 -14.93
CA PHE A 300 -7.99 -3.71 -15.29
C PHE A 300 -8.16 -5.01 -14.51
N ALA A 301 -8.59 -4.93 -13.25
CA ALA A 301 -8.96 -6.06 -12.44
C ALA A 301 -10.27 -6.71 -12.90
N ARG A 302 -11.07 -6.10 -13.80
CA ARG A 302 -12.38 -6.57 -14.28
C ARG A 302 -13.35 -6.93 -13.16
N LEU A 303 -13.27 -6.25 -12.02
CA LEU A 303 -14.18 -6.52 -10.91
C LEU A 303 -15.63 -6.30 -11.39
N PRO A 304 -16.57 -7.20 -11.04
CA PRO A 304 -17.97 -7.00 -11.39
C PRO A 304 -18.45 -5.73 -10.70
N ILE A 305 -18.52 -4.63 -11.46
CA ILE A 305 -19.10 -3.39 -10.98
C ILE A 305 -20.59 -3.67 -10.93
N GLY A 306 -21.17 -3.70 -9.73
CA GLY A 306 -22.61 -3.74 -9.54
C GLY A 306 -23.19 -2.49 -10.17
N PHE A 307 -23.61 -2.60 -11.42
CA PHE A 307 -24.39 -1.56 -12.08
C PHE A 307 -25.82 -1.75 -11.58
N GLU A 308 -26.19 -0.97 -10.57
CA GLU A 308 -27.59 -0.80 -10.24
C GLU A 308 -28.13 0.28 -11.19
N PRO A 309 -28.96 -0.07 -12.19
CA PRO A 309 -29.58 0.95 -13.03
C PRO A 309 -30.33 1.95 -12.14
N PRO A 310 -30.29 3.26 -12.45
CA PRO A 310 -31.10 4.24 -11.74
C PRO A 310 -32.55 3.74 -11.74
N ARG A 311 -33.14 3.58 -10.55
CA ARG A 311 -34.55 3.18 -10.42
C ARG A 311 -35.42 4.24 -11.09
N SER A 312 -35.74 4.04 -12.36
CA SER A 312 -36.71 4.85 -13.07
C SER A 312 -38.11 4.41 -12.62
N ALA A 313 -38.81 5.35 -12.00
CA ALA A 313 -40.21 5.32 -11.61
C ALA A 313 -40.59 4.48 -10.37
N VAL A 314 -41.20 5.20 -9.42
CA VAL A 314 -42.12 4.67 -8.40
C VAL A 314 -43.24 3.94 -9.13
N GLY A 315 -43.33 2.62 -8.98
CA GLY A 315 -44.53 1.88 -9.41
C GLY A 315 -44.35 0.44 -9.86
N ASP A 316 -43.15 -0.01 -10.20
CA ASP A 316 -43.01 -1.38 -10.74
C ASP A 316 -42.58 -2.37 -9.65
N TYR A 317 -43.57 -2.92 -8.94
CA TYR A 317 -43.46 -4.24 -8.29
C TYR A 317 -43.73 -5.36 -9.31
N GLY A 318 -43.31 -5.17 -10.55
CA GLY A 318 -43.39 -6.14 -11.63
C GLY A 318 -42.16 -7.03 -11.64
N THR A 319 -42.42 -8.33 -11.76
CA THR A 319 -41.54 -9.47 -12.02
C THR A 319 -40.53 -9.23 -13.15
N GLY A 320 -39.56 -8.35 -12.95
CA GLY A 320 -38.35 -8.25 -13.74
C GLY A 320 -37.48 -9.44 -13.39
N ASP A 321 -37.37 -10.38 -14.32
CA ASP A 321 -36.47 -11.52 -14.31
C ASP A 321 -35.05 -11.04 -13.94
N GLN A 322 -34.71 -11.03 -12.66
CA GLN A 322 -33.32 -10.99 -12.22
C GLN A 322 -32.73 -12.29 -12.74
N ALA A 323 -32.13 -12.23 -13.93
CA ALA A 323 -31.38 -13.34 -14.50
C ALA A 323 -30.57 -13.95 -13.36
N PRO A 324 -30.78 -15.24 -13.02
CA PRO A 324 -30.23 -15.82 -11.80
C PRO A 324 -28.74 -15.55 -11.79
N GLN A 325 -28.30 -14.69 -10.86
CA GLN A 325 -26.88 -14.47 -10.64
C GLN A 325 -26.34 -15.83 -10.22
N GLY A 326 -25.71 -16.52 -11.18
CA GLY A 326 -25.14 -17.85 -10.93
C GLY A 326 -24.23 -17.80 -9.71
N PRO A 327 -24.01 -18.94 -9.02
CA PRO A 327 -23.26 -18.98 -7.77
C PRO A 327 -21.98 -18.18 -7.89
N VAL A 328 -21.91 -17.09 -7.13
CA VAL A 328 -20.79 -16.16 -7.15
C VAL A 328 -19.58 -16.89 -6.58
N ASP A 329 -18.61 -17.23 -7.43
CA ASP A 329 -17.38 -17.88 -7.00
C ASP A 329 -16.54 -16.88 -6.18
N ALA A 330 -16.74 -16.93 -4.86
CA ALA A 330 -16.07 -16.07 -3.89
C ALA A 330 -14.54 -16.20 -3.97
N ALA A 331 -14.01 -17.38 -4.33
CA ALA A 331 -12.57 -17.60 -4.47
C ALA A 331 -12.02 -16.85 -5.70
N ARG A 332 -12.76 -16.88 -6.81
CA ARG A 332 -12.41 -16.13 -8.03
C ARG A 332 -12.46 -14.62 -7.81
N ILE A 333 -13.51 -14.11 -7.14
CA ILE A 333 -13.60 -12.68 -6.81
C ILE A 333 -12.49 -12.25 -5.86
N ALA A 334 -12.17 -13.06 -4.85
CA ALA A 334 -11.07 -12.76 -3.93
C ALA A 334 -9.70 -12.72 -4.63
N ALA A 335 -9.44 -13.65 -5.56
CA ALA A 335 -8.23 -13.64 -6.38
C ALA A 335 -8.17 -12.39 -7.28
N GLN A 336 -9.30 -12.02 -7.88
CA GLN A 336 -9.42 -10.84 -8.74
C GLN A 336 -9.22 -9.52 -7.98
N ALA A 337 -9.77 -9.42 -6.76
CA ALA A 337 -9.58 -8.30 -5.87
C ALA A 337 -8.13 -8.16 -5.40
N ARG A 338 -7.47 -9.28 -5.03
CA ARG A 338 -6.04 -9.29 -4.69
C ARG A 338 -5.19 -8.78 -5.85
N ARG A 339 -5.45 -9.25 -7.07
CA ARG A 339 -4.74 -8.79 -8.26
C ARG A 339 -4.96 -7.31 -8.54
N GLY A 340 -6.18 -6.81 -8.37
CA GLY A 340 -6.47 -5.38 -8.49
C GLY A 340 -5.69 -4.54 -7.47
N HIS A 341 -5.57 -5.03 -6.22
CA HIS A 341 -4.79 -4.37 -5.19
C HIS A 341 -3.29 -4.33 -5.52
N GLU A 342 -2.72 -5.43 -6.02
CA GLU A 342 -1.31 -5.51 -6.44
C GLU A 342 -1.02 -4.57 -7.63
N LEU A 343 -1.91 -4.54 -8.64
CA LEU A 343 -1.82 -3.60 -9.76
C LEU A 343 -1.89 -2.14 -9.30
N LEU A 344 -2.79 -1.83 -8.36
CA LEU A 344 -2.90 -0.48 -7.80
C LEU A 344 -1.63 -0.10 -7.05
N LEU A 345 -1.09 -1.00 -6.23
CA LEU A 345 0.17 -0.79 -5.54
C LEU A 345 1.32 -0.52 -6.52
N GLY A 346 1.39 -1.30 -7.61
CA GLY A 346 2.38 -1.10 -8.66
C GLY A 346 2.22 0.23 -9.36
N LEU A 347 1.02 0.62 -9.76
CA LEU A 347 0.77 1.92 -10.41
C LEU A 347 1.11 3.11 -9.49
N VAL A 348 0.77 3.02 -8.19
CA VAL A 348 1.15 4.03 -7.19
C VAL A 348 2.66 4.06 -7.02
N GLY A 349 3.32 2.91 -6.93
CA GLY A 349 4.77 2.77 -6.90
C GLY A 349 5.45 3.37 -8.13
N GLY A 350 4.86 3.18 -9.31
CA GLY A 350 5.36 3.77 -10.57
C GLY A 350 5.24 5.29 -10.57
N CYS A 351 4.11 5.85 -10.14
CA CYS A 351 3.96 7.30 -9.97
C CYS A 351 4.96 7.85 -8.94
N ALA A 352 5.17 7.13 -7.83
CA ALA A 352 6.18 7.46 -6.83
C ALA A 352 7.60 7.50 -7.42
N LEU A 353 7.99 6.49 -8.22
CA LEU A 353 9.29 6.47 -8.90
C LEU A 353 9.45 7.65 -9.88
N VAL A 354 8.42 7.95 -10.68
CA VAL A 354 8.45 9.09 -11.62
C VAL A 354 8.56 10.41 -10.88
N ALA A 355 7.82 10.60 -9.78
CA ALA A 355 7.88 11.80 -8.96
C ALA A 355 9.27 12.02 -8.35
N VAL A 356 9.87 10.95 -7.79
CA VAL A 356 11.22 11.00 -7.20
C VAL A 356 12.28 11.29 -8.28
N ALA A 357 12.19 10.64 -9.45
CA ALA A 357 13.10 10.89 -10.56
C ALA A 357 12.99 12.32 -11.10
N ALA A 358 11.76 12.85 -11.24
CA ALA A 358 11.52 14.22 -11.63
C ALA A 358 12.07 15.21 -10.58
N ALA A 359 11.83 14.95 -9.29
CA ALA A 359 12.33 15.77 -8.19
C ALA A 359 13.87 15.75 -8.10
N ALA A 360 14.53 14.63 -8.41
CA ALA A 360 15.98 14.58 -8.54
C ALA A 360 16.46 15.55 -9.64
N VAL A 361 15.92 15.47 -10.85
CA VAL A 361 16.35 16.36 -11.95
C VAL A 361 16.07 17.83 -11.64
N LEU A 362 14.89 18.13 -11.09
CA LEU A 362 14.49 19.50 -10.75
C LEU A 362 15.25 20.08 -9.55
N GLY A 363 15.50 19.27 -8.52
CA GLY A 363 16.20 19.69 -7.31
C GLY A 363 17.68 20.01 -7.54
N PHE A 364 18.34 19.28 -8.43
CA PHE A 364 19.73 19.53 -8.84
C PHE A 364 19.86 20.58 -9.95
N SER A 365 18.74 21.12 -10.46
CA SER A 365 18.77 22.18 -11.47
C SER A 365 19.03 23.56 -10.87
N ASP A 366 19.65 24.45 -11.66
CA ASP A 366 19.85 25.86 -11.29
C ASP A 366 18.58 26.72 -11.43
N ASN A 367 17.44 26.12 -11.82
CA ASN A 367 16.20 26.83 -12.04
C ASN A 367 15.36 26.87 -10.75
N VAL A 368 15.16 28.07 -10.20
CA VAL A 368 14.35 28.30 -9.00
C VAL A 368 12.92 27.79 -9.16
N TRP A 369 12.31 27.94 -10.35
CA TRP A 369 10.96 27.42 -10.62
C TRP A 369 10.93 25.89 -10.60
N GLY A 370 12.01 25.24 -11.05
CA GLY A 370 12.16 23.79 -10.99
C GLY A 370 12.28 23.31 -9.55
N GLN A 371 13.10 23.98 -8.73
CA GLN A 371 13.24 23.68 -7.31
C GLN A 371 11.92 23.86 -6.55
N LEU A 372 11.14 24.91 -6.86
CA LEU A 372 9.79 25.11 -6.30
C LEU A 372 8.81 24.03 -6.75
N LEU A 373 8.90 23.59 -8.01
CA LEU A 373 8.07 22.48 -8.51
C LEU A 373 8.43 21.15 -7.83
N ALA A 374 9.71 20.89 -7.57
CA ALA A 374 10.16 19.73 -6.79
C ALA A 374 9.62 19.77 -5.35
N LEU A 375 9.64 20.94 -4.71
CA LEU A 375 9.06 21.16 -3.38
C LEU A 375 7.56 20.86 -3.39
N ALA A 376 6.83 21.45 -4.34
CA ALA A 376 5.39 21.26 -4.47
C ALA A 376 5.04 19.79 -4.75
N THR A 377 5.84 19.09 -5.57
CA THR A 377 5.67 17.67 -5.86
C THR A 377 5.89 16.82 -4.60
N GLY A 378 6.94 17.08 -3.83
CA GLY A 378 7.20 16.39 -2.57
C GLY A 378 6.07 16.57 -1.55
N VAL A 379 5.61 17.81 -1.36
CA VAL A 379 4.48 18.12 -0.47
C VAL A 379 3.18 17.48 -0.98
N ALA A 380 2.91 17.54 -2.28
CA ALA A 380 1.72 16.92 -2.88
C ALA A 380 1.71 15.40 -2.66
N MET A 381 2.84 14.72 -2.83
CA MET A 381 2.95 13.27 -2.59
C MET A 381 2.70 12.90 -1.12
N LEU A 382 3.20 13.72 -0.18
CA LEU A 382 2.93 13.53 1.25
C LEU A 382 1.44 13.71 1.58
N MET A 383 0.82 14.77 1.04
CA MET A 383 -0.62 15.03 1.25
C MET A 383 -1.46 13.92 0.63
N ARG A 384 -1.14 13.49 -0.59
CA ARG A 384 -1.85 12.43 -1.33
C ARG A 384 -1.78 11.06 -0.70
N ALA A 385 -0.89 10.84 0.28
CA ALA A 385 -0.83 9.59 1.03
C ALA A 385 -2.18 9.26 1.71
N HIS A 386 -3.00 10.27 2.06
CA HIS A 386 -4.31 10.07 2.68
C HIS A 386 -5.37 9.44 1.76
N LEU A 387 -5.17 9.47 0.43
CA LEU A 387 -6.09 8.84 -0.53
C LEU A 387 -6.11 7.32 -0.42
N PHE A 388 -5.08 6.73 0.18
CA PHE A 388 -4.90 5.30 0.29
C PHE A 388 -5.14 4.82 1.71
N ARG A 389 -5.83 3.69 1.85
CA ARG A 389 -6.08 3.05 3.16
C ARG A 389 -5.02 2.00 3.51
N TYR A 390 -4.33 1.46 2.51
CA TYR A 390 -3.39 0.36 2.68
C TYR A 390 -1.97 0.86 2.95
N THR A 391 -1.31 0.26 3.94
CA THR A 391 0.03 0.65 4.42
C THR A 391 1.09 0.67 3.31
N ALA A 392 1.05 -0.28 2.38
CA ALA A 392 2.00 -0.34 1.27
C ALA A 392 1.86 0.87 0.33
N GLN A 393 0.63 1.26 -0.01
CA GLN A 393 0.35 2.40 -0.91
C GLN A 393 0.69 3.73 -0.23
N VAL A 394 0.29 3.87 1.04
CA VAL A 394 0.62 5.02 1.90
C VAL A 394 2.15 5.13 2.03
N GLY A 395 2.84 4.01 2.27
CA GLY A 395 4.29 3.94 2.37
C GLY A 395 5.00 4.38 1.10
N CYS A 396 4.54 3.94 -0.08
CA CYS A 396 5.10 4.39 -1.37
C CYS A 396 4.95 5.90 -1.57
N ALA A 397 3.77 6.46 -1.30
CA ALA A 397 3.52 7.90 -1.44
C ALA A 397 4.34 8.72 -0.44
N LEU A 398 4.40 8.30 0.82
CA LEU A 398 5.20 8.94 1.87
C LEU A 398 6.70 8.89 1.54
N ALA A 399 7.22 7.71 1.16
CA ALA A 399 8.62 7.54 0.79
C ALA A 399 8.99 8.40 -0.43
N ALA A 400 8.09 8.51 -1.42
CA ALA A 400 8.31 9.37 -2.57
C ALA A 400 8.31 10.85 -2.19
N GLY A 401 7.36 11.29 -1.36
CA GLY A 401 7.29 12.67 -0.87
C GLY A 401 8.53 13.07 -0.08
N LEU A 402 8.92 12.26 0.92
CA LEU A 402 10.15 12.47 1.70
C LEU A 402 11.39 12.40 0.82
N GLY A 403 11.48 11.41 -0.07
CA GLY A 403 12.60 11.27 -1.01
C GLY A 403 12.77 12.48 -1.91
N SER A 404 11.65 13.04 -2.40
CA SER A 404 11.66 14.25 -3.24
C SER A 404 12.16 15.48 -2.47
N LEU A 405 11.74 15.64 -1.20
CA LEU A 405 12.21 16.71 -0.33
C LEU A 405 13.69 16.57 0.02
N VAL A 406 14.15 15.34 0.30
CA VAL A 406 15.58 15.06 0.56
C VAL A 406 16.43 15.35 -0.67
N LEU A 407 16.00 14.94 -1.86
CA LEU A 407 16.70 15.22 -3.11
C LEU A 407 16.75 16.72 -3.43
N LEU A 408 15.66 17.45 -3.17
CA LEU A 408 15.66 18.90 -3.27
C LEU A 408 16.65 19.54 -2.29
N GLY A 409 16.64 19.11 -1.02
CA GLY A 409 17.57 19.59 -0.01
C GLY A 409 19.04 19.32 -0.40
N LEU A 410 19.33 18.10 -0.87
CA LEU A 410 20.64 17.73 -1.38
C LEU A 410 21.06 18.58 -2.59
N GLY A 411 20.16 18.80 -3.56
CA GLY A 411 20.44 19.64 -4.72
C GLY A 411 20.76 21.09 -4.32
N LEU A 412 19.98 21.67 -3.40
CA LEU A 412 20.25 23.00 -2.86
C LEU A 412 21.58 23.09 -2.10
N SER A 413 21.93 22.06 -1.33
CA SER A 413 23.18 22.03 -0.56
C SER A 413 24.42 21.80 -1.42
N LEU A 414 24.35 20.86 -2.38
CA LEU A 414 25.50 20.44 -3.20
C LEU A 414 25.79 21.38 -4.36
N ASN A 415 24.80 22.15 -4.82
CA ASN A 415 24.97 23.10 -5.93
C ASN A 415 24.74 24.55 -5.45
N PRO A 416 25.71 25.17 -4.75
CA PRO A 416 25.64 26.58 -4.40
C PRO A 416 25.77 27.49 -5.63
N PRO A 417 25.01 28.60 -5.69
CA PRO A 417 25.10 29.52 -6.81
C PRO A 417 26.52 30.06 -6.93
N LEU A 418 27.06 29.98 -8.16
CA LEU A 418 28.46 30.30 -8.47
C LEU A 418 28.87 31.72 -8.09
N THR A 419 27.92 32.66 -8.02
CA THR A 419 28.15 34.03 -7.55
C THR A 419 28.61 34.05 -6.11
N LEU A 420 27.86 33.39 -5.21
CA LEU A 420 28.20 33.33 -3.79
C LEU A 420 29.53 32.61 -3.55
N VAL A 421 29.80 31.53 -4.28
CA VAL A 421 31.08 30.81 -4.19
C VAL A 421 32.25 31.71 -4.62
N ARG A 422 32.09 32.48 -5.70
CA ARG A 422 33.12 33.42 -6.16
C ARG A 422 33.34 34.56 -5.16
N ASP A 423 32.28 35.05 -4.53
CA ASP A 423 32.37 36.14 -3.56
C ASP A 423 33.02 35.67 -2.24
N ALA A 424 32.73 34.46 -1.78
CA ALA A 424 33.46 33.87 -0.65
C ALA A 424 34.94 33.60 -0.96
N LEU A 425 35.28 33.15 -2.18
CA LEU A 425 36.67 33.01 -2.61
C LEU A 425 37.40 34.36 -2.68
N ARG A 426 36.67 35.48 -2.81
CA ARG A 426 37.20 36.85 -2.74
C ARG A 426 37.25 37.41 -1.32
N GLY A 427 36.83 36.65 -0.31
CA GLY A 427 36.86 37.03 1.10
C GLY A 427 35.55 37.57 1.66
N ASP A 428 34.48 37.66 0.87
CA ASP A 428 33.14 38.06 1.32
C ASP A 428 32.21 36.84 1.46
N GLY A 429 32.31 36.16 2.60
CA GLY A 429 31.56 34.93 2.91
C GLY A 429 30.12 35.16 3.39
N ALA A 430 29.71 36.40 3.65
CA ALA A 430 28.46 36.71 4.35
C ALA A 430 27.21 36.14 3.64
N GLY A 431 27.20 36.15 2.31
CA GLY A 431 26.09 35.61 1.52
C GLY A 431 25.97 34.07 1.57
N LEU A 432 27.10 33.36 1.68
CA LEU A 432 27.12 31.91 1.88
C LEU A 432 26.69 31.53 3.29
N ASP A 433 27.16 32.27 4.30
CA ASP A 433 26.78 32.06 5.69
C ASP A 433 25.27 32.31 5.91
N LEU A 434 24.71 33.35 5.31
CA LEU A 434 23.27 33.60 5.36
C LEU A 434 22.47 32.45 4.71
N ARG A 435 22.95 31.94 3.57
CA ARG A 435 22.30 30.82 2.86
C ARG A 435 22.38 29.52 3.66
N THR A 436 23.52 29.21 4.28
CA THR A 436 23.67 28.01 5.10
C THR A 436 22.79 28.08 6.34
N VAL A 437 22.73 29.24 7.01
CA VAL A 437 21.83 29.47 8.15
C VAL A 437 20.37 29.30 7.72
N TRP A 438 19.96 29.89 6.58
CA TRP A 438 18.59 29.79 6.10
C TRP A 438 18.19 28.36 5.70
N LEU A 439 19.06 27.65 4.97
CA LEU A 439 18.82 26.25 4.59
C LEU A 439 18.80 25.34 5.82
N ALA A 440 19.72 25.52 6.77
CA ALA A 440 19.73 24.77 8.02
C ALA A 440 18.46 25.01 8.84
N ALA A 441 18.03 26.27 8.96
CA ALA A 441 16.79 26.63 9.65
C ALA A 441 15.55 26.04 8.95
N ALA A 442 15.50 26.07 7.61
CA ALA A 442 14.40 25.50 6.84
C ALA A 442 14.31 23.97 7.02
N VAL A 443 15.44 23.25 6.91
CA VAL A 443 15.50 21.80 7.11
C VAL A 443 15.15 21.44 8.56
N ALA A 444 15.70 22.16 9.54
CA ALA A 444 15.37 21.96 10.95
C ALA A 444 13.88 22.22 11.23
N GLY A 445 13.29 23.25 10.62
CA GLY A 445 11.87 23.56 10.73
C GLY A 445 10.98 22.46 10.14
N VAL A 446 11.31 21.96 8.95
CA VAL A 446 10.56 20.84 8.32
C VAL A 446 10.70 19.57 9.15
N ALA A 447 11.91 19.24 9.63
CA ALA A 447 12.14 18.09 10.48
C ALA A 447 11.36 18.18 11.80
N ALA A 448 11.36 19.36 12.44
CA ALA A 448 10.59 19.63 13.64
C ALA A 448 9.08 19.50 13.39
N LEU A 449 8.57 20.00 12.26
CA LEU A 449 7.17 19.90 11.88
C LEU A 449 6.74 18.44 11.67
N ILE A 450 7.48 17.67 10.87
CA ILE A 450 7.19 16.25 10.62
C ILE A 450 7.21 15.46 11.93
N THR A 451 8.21 15.72 12.78
CA THR A 451 8.35 15.06 14.09
C THR A 451 7.19 15.44 15.02
N ALA A 452 6.80 16.71 15.07
CA ALA A 452 5.68 17.18 15.87
C ALA A 452 4.36 16.54 15.41
N ILE A 453 4.12 16.46 14.10
CA ILE A 453 2.94 15.78 13.53
C ILE A 453 2.94 14.30 13.96
N GLY A 454 4.06 13.60 13.80
CA GLY A 454 4.19 12.19 14.17
C GLY A 454 3.98 11.91 15.66
N LEU A 455 4.36 12.83 16.54
CA LEU A 455 4.20 12.69 17.99
C LEU A 455 2.83 13.13 18.51
N ILE A 456 2.21 14.15 17.90
CA ILE A 456 1.00 14.80 18.41
C ILE A 456 -0.26 14.19 17.81
N VAL A 457 -0.31 14.00 16.48
CA VAL A 457 -1.52 13.61 15.77
C VAL A 457 -2.07 12.25 16.21
N PRO A 458 -1.25 11.18 16.37
CA PRO A 458 -1.76 9.89 16.81
C PRO A 458 -2.35 9.89 18.23
N ARG A 459 -1.89 10.80 19.10
CA ARG A 459 -2.32 10.86 20.51
C ARG A 459 -3.55 11.74 20.71
N LYS A 460 -3.60 12.90 20.04
CA LYS A 460 -4.66 13.90 20.24
C LYS A 460 -5.75 13.86 19.17
N GLY A 461 -5.50 13.18 18.06
CA GLY A 461 -6.33 13.26 16.86
C GLY A 461 -6.19 14.61 16.16
N VAL A 462 -6.77 14.72 14.97
CA VAL A 462 -6.84 15.96 14.20
C VAL A 462 -8.21 16.60 14.46
N THR A 463 -8.24 17.88 14.85
CA THR A 463 -9.52 18.58 14.99
C THR A 463 -10.15 18.85 13.61
N PRO A 464 -11.48 18.99 13.50
CA PRO A 464 -12.14 19.24 12.20
C PRO A 464 -11.59 20.46 11.45
N PHE A 465 -11.15 21.49 12.19
CA PHE A 465 -10.49 22.66 11.63
C PHE A 465 -9.20 22.32 10.87
N TRP A 466 -8.31 21.54 11.50
CA TRP A 466 -7.05 21.12 10.88
C TRP A 466 -7.25 20.15 9.73
N GLY A 467 -8.27 19.28 9.80
CA GLY A 467 -8.67 18.43 8.68
C GLY A 467 -9.08 19.27 7.46
N ARG A 468 -9.97 20.25 7.66
CA ARG A 468 -10.40 21.16 6.58
C ARG A 468 -9.26 22.02 6.04
N PHE A 469 -8.40 22.52 6.92
CA PHE A 469 -7.23 23.30 6.50
C PHE A 469 -6.30 22.48 5.60
N LEU A 470 -6.05 21.21 5.95
CA LEU A 470 -5.19 20.33 5.16
C LEU A 470 -5.80 20.01 3.79
N GLU A 471 -7.12 19.80 3.70
CA GLU A 471 -7.82 19.63 2.41
C GLU A 471 -7.67 20.87 1.51
N ILE A 472 -7.82 22.07 2.07
CA ILE A 472 -7.66 23.32 1.32
C ILE A 472 -6.20 23.48 0.90
N ALA A 473 -5.25 23.25 1.81
CA ALA A 473 -3.82 23.34 1.53
C ALA A 473 -3.41 22.35 0.43
N GLU A 474 -3.91 21.12 0.46
CA GLU A 474 -3.69 20.13 -0.59
C GLU A 474 -4.23 20.63 -1.94
N THR A 475 -5.45 21.14 -1.97
CA THR A 475 -6.05 21.68 -3.20
C THR A 475 -5.20 22.81 -3.78
N VAL A 476 -4.71 23.72 -2.93
CA VAL A 476 -3.82 24.81 -3.34
C VAL A 476 -2.51 24.25 -3.91
N VAL A 477 -1.85 23.32 -3.21
CA VAL A 477 -0.59 22.70 -3.68
C VAL A 477 -0.78 21.99 -5.01
N LEU A 478 -1.88 21.28 -5.21
CA LEU A 478 -2.17 20.61 -6.48
C LEU A 478 -2.39 21.62 -7.61
N LEU A 479 -3.09 22.73 -7.33
CA LEU A 479 -3.33 23.79 -8.30
C LEU A 479 -2.05 24.55 -8.68
N THR A 480 -1.05 24.63 -7.80
CA THR A 480 0.23 25.31 -8.10
C THR A 480 1.17 24.51 -9.00
N LEU A 481 1.00 23.19 -9.11
CA LEU A 481 1.87 22.34 -9.95
C LEU A 481 1.86 22.77 -11.42
N LEU A 482 0.70 23.12 -11.97
CA LEU A 482 0.57 23.50 -13.39
C LEU A 482 1.20 24.89 -13.67
N PRO A 483 0.90 25.96 -12.91
CA PRO A 483 1.61 27.24 -13.04
C PRO A 483 3.12 27.12 -12.87
N LEU A 484 3.61 26.34 -11.90
CA LEU A 484 5.03 26.13 -11.70
C LEU A 484 5.68 25.40 -12.88
N CYS A 485 5.00 24.41 -13.45
CA CYS A 485 5.44 23.76 -14.68
C CYS A 485 5.57 24.78 -15.83
N LEU A 486 4.55 25.62 -16.06
CA LEU A 486 4.60 26.68 -17.08
C LEU A 486 5.72 27.71 -16.83
N ALA A 487 6.05 27.98 -15.56
CA ALA A 487 7.16 28.84 -15.20
C ALA A 487 8.52 28.22 -15.56
N VAL A 488 8.68 26.90 -15.42
CA VAL A 488 9.90 26.20 -15.85
C VAL A 488 10.09 26.29 -17.37
N PHE A 489 9.00 26.31 -18.14
CA PHE A 489 9.02 26.52 -19.60
C PHE A 489 9.22 27.98 -20.02
N ASP A 490 9.49 28.92 -19.09
CA ASP A 490 9.64 30.35 -19.37
C ASP A 490 8.43 30.98 -20.10
N VAL A 491 7.23 30.37 -20.00
CA VAL A 491 6.02 30.83 -20.70
C VAL A 491 5.64 32.24 -20.26
N TYR A 492 5.68 32.53 -18.95
CA TYR A 492 5.37 33.85 -18.42
C TYR A 492 6.32 34.94 -18.93
N ARG A 493 7.61 34.61 -19.07
CA ARG A 493 8.61 35.53 -19.60
C ARG A 493 8.35 35.80 -21.08
N SER A 494 8.00 34.76 -21.83
CA SER A 494 7.66 34.85 -23.25
C SER A 494 6.41 35.70 -23.49
N ILE A 495 5.34 35.49 -22.72
CA ILE A 495 4.11 36.29 -22.80
C ILE A 495 4.38 37.75 -22.44
N ARG A 496 5.15 38.00 -21.36
CA ARG A 496 5.50 39.37 -20.97
C ARG A 496 6.29 40.11 -22.05
N ALA A 497 7.19 39.41 -22.73
CA ALA A 497 7.98 39.97 -23.84
C ALA A 497 7.15 40.26 -25.11
N LEU A 498 6.01 39.60 -25.30
CA LEU A 498 5.09 39.90 -26.40
C LEU A 498 4.22 41.13 -26.11
N THR A 499 4.03 41.47 -24.84
CA THR A 499 3.21 42.62 -24.40
C THR A 499 4.02 43.90 -24.12
N SER A 500 5.35 43.81 -24.07
CA SER A 500 6.28 44.94 -23.94
C SER A 500 6.85 45.32 -25.29
#